data_AF-A0A2V0NLX0-F1
#
_entry.id   AF-A0A2V0NLX0-F1
#
_cell.length_a   1.000
_cell.length_b   1.000
_cell.length_c   1.000
_cell.angle_alpha   90.00
_cell.angle_beta   90.00
_cell.angle_gamma   90.00
#
_symmetry.space_group_name_H-M   'P 1'
#
loop_
_entity.id
_entity.type
_entity.pdbx_description
1 polymer ?
#
loop_
_entity_poly.entity_id
_entity_poly.type
_entity_poly.pdbx_seq_one_letter_code
_entity_poly.pdbx_strand_id
1 'polypeptide(L)'
;MKRPHIDSLAVAHPYHPPDVVLEGFVPQQLPFEQTLAVFFSATALVLVGGWRLSGNYKHLATKERLLVCWFLVTGLIHLVVEGAVVLNSKFYADTSRNILSEIWKEYAKADSRYATRDDFVISMEAVTAFLEGPGCFAIVWALCGRKAWRYAAVVLVSLGQLYGDVLYFGTCLHGGVTRHTRPEFIYFWFYFVIINGVWIVIPTACLVWAIKRINAAVAKADGKPAAKKRAL
;
A
#
# COMPACT_ATOMS: atom_id res chain seq x y z
N MET A 1 -47.71 -12.41 -16.78
CA MET A 1 -46.70 -11.55 -17.46
C MET A 1 -45.32 -11.94 -16.92
N LYS A 2 -44.62 -12.86 -17.61
CA LYS A 2 -43.27 -13.29 -17.21
C LYS A 2 -42.31 -12.14 -17.55
N ARG A 3 -41.55 -11.64 -16.57
CA ARG A 3 -40.46 -10.70 -16.84
C ARG A 3 -39.48 -11.37 -17.81
N PRO A 4 -39.00 -10.70 -18.86
CA PRO A 4 -37.99 -11.28 -19.72
C PRO A 4 -36.72 -11.49 -18.88
N HIS A 5 -36.28 -12.75 -18.77
CA HIS A 5 -34.90 -13.04 -18.40
C HIS A 5 -34.05 -12.46 -19.53
N ILE A 6 -33.51 -11.25 -19.31
CA ILE A 6 -32.35 -10.81 -20.06
C ILE A 6 -31.24 -11.70 -19.52
N ASP A 7 -30.95 -12.79 -20.23
CA ASP A 7 -29.67 -13.46 -20.11
C ASP A 7 -28.62 -12.41 -20.49
N SER A 8 -28.11 -11.68 -19.49
CA SER A 8 -26.89 -10.91 -19.67
C SER A 8 -25.83 -11.95 -19.99
N LEU A 9 -25.43 -12.03 -21.26
CA LEU A 9 -24.29 -12.84 -21.66
C LEU A 9 -23.12 -12.38 -20.79
N ALA A 10 -22.76 -13.20 -19.80
CA ALA A 10 -21.66 -12.88 -18.90
C ALA A 10 -20.42 -12.68 -19.77
N VAL A 11 -19.88 -11.46 -19.76
CA VAL A 11 -18.70 -11.14 -20.57
C VAL A 11 -17.51 -11.85 -19.94
N ALA A 12 -16.82 -12.67 -20.73
CA ALA A 12 -15.62 -13.36 -20.27
C ALA A 12 -14.58 -12.33 -19.78
N HIS A 13 -13.99 -12.59 -18.61
CA HIS A 13 -13.00 -11.71 -17.98
C HIS A 13 -11.78 -12.51 -17.50
N PRO A 14 -10.61 -11.86 -17.30
CA PRO A 14 -9.36 -12.55 -16.99
C PRO A 14 -9.14 -12.78 -15.48
N TYR A 15 -10.22 -12.86 -14.69
CA TYR A 15 -10.13 -12.88 -13.23
C TYR A 15 -10.60 -14.23 -12.69
N HIS A 16 -10.14 -14.57 -11.48
CA HIS A 16 -10.49 -15.81 -10.80
C HIS A 16 -11.53 -15.58 -9.68
N PRO A 17 -12.52 -16.48 -9.55
CA PRO A 17 -12.78 -17.61 -10.42
C PRO A 17 -13.46 -17.18 -11.75
N PRO A 18 -13.26 -17.89 -12.88
CA PRO A 18 -13.73 -17.45 -14.20
C PRO A 18 -15.26 -17.40 -14.39
N ASP A 19 -16.01 -18.05 -13.50
CA ASP A 19 -17.47 -18.13 -13.51
C ASP A 19 -18.15 -17.01 -12.70
N VAL A 20 -17.37 -16.15 -12.03
CA VAL A 20 -17.94 -14.99 -11.33
C VAL A 20 -18.56 -14.01 -12.32
N VAL A 21 -19.72 -13.45 -11.98
CA VAL A 21 -20.38 -12.48 -12.85
C VAL A 21 -19.93 -11.07 -12.46
N LEU A 22 -19.15 -10.44 -13.33
CA LEU A 22 -18.79 -9.03 -13.21
C LEU A 22 -19.66 -8.18 -14.13
N GLU A 23 -20.75 -7.65 -13.59
CA GLU A 23 -21.71 -6.85 -14.33
C GLU A 23 -21.05 -5.63 -14.97
N GLY A 24 -21.19 -5.51 -16.30
CA GLY A 24 -20.61 -4.39 -17.04
C GLY A 24 -19.09 -4.45 -17.16
N PHE A 25 -18.45 -5.62 -17.00
CA PHE A 25 -17.01 -5.76 -17.21
C PHE A 25 -16.57 -5.20 -18.56
N VAL A 26 -15.53 -4.37 -18.51
CA VAL A 26 -14.88 -3.78 -19.67
C VAL A 26 -13.39 -4.13 -19.62
N PRO A 27 -12.82 -4.76 -20.65
CA PRO A 27 -11.37 -4.99 -20.75
C PRO A 27 -10.57 -3.70 -20.57
N GLN A 28 -9.27 -3.82 -20.30
CA GLN A 28 -8.40 -2.65 -20.25
C GLN A 28 -8.52 -1.81 -21.52
N GLN A 29 -8.66 -0.52 -21.32
CA GLN A 29 -8.75 0.47 -22.38
C GLN A 29 -7.38 1.09 -22.70
N LEU A 30 -6.44 1.04 -21.74
CA LEU A 30 -5.04 1.44 -21.95
C LEU A 30 -4.16 0.20 -22.21
N PRO A 31 -3.16 0.30 -23.09
CA PRO A 31 -2.12 -0.71 -23.19
C PRO A 31 -1.42 -0.92 -21.85
N PHE A 32 -1.08 -2.17 -21.56
CA PHE A 32 -0.37 -2.58 -20.35
C PHE A 32 0.89 -1.75 -20.09
N GLU A 33 1.69 -1.51 -21.14
CA GLU A 33 2.93 -0.76 -21.07
C GLU A 33 2.69 0.69 -20.69
N GLN A 34 1.60 1.28 -21.19
CA GLN A 34 1.22 2.65 -20.86
C GLN A 34 0.81 2.77 -19.39
N THR A 35 0.01 1.83 -18.89
CA THR A 35 -0.43 1.78 -17.49
C THR A 35 0.78 1.70 -16.54
N LEU A 36 1.72 0.80 -16.84
CA LEU A 36 2.95 0.66 -16.06
C LEU A 36 3.87 1.87 -16.18
N ALA A 37 4.05 2.41 -17.38
CA ALA A 37 4.90 3.58 -17.60
C ALA A 37 4.44 4.76 -16.74
N VAL A 38 3.13 5.00 -16.64
CA VAL A 38 2.60 6.07 -15.78
C VAL A 38 2.89 5.80 -14.31
N PHE A 39 2.63 4.59 -13.82
CA PHE A 39 2.87 4.23 -12.42
C PHE A 39 4.35 4.36 -12.01
N PHE A 40 5.26 3.78 -12.80
CA PHE A 40 6.69 3.83 -12.51
C PHE A 40 7.27 5.22 -12.68
N SER A 41 6.81 6.00 -13.67
CA SER A 41 7.24 7.40 -13.85
C SER A 41 6.79 8.27 -12.68
N ALA A 42 5.54 8.14 -12.23
CA ALA A 42 5.04 8.85 -11.06
C ALA A 42 5.84 8.48 -9.80
N THR A 43 6.08 7.19 -9.58
CA THR A 43 6.89 6.71 -8.45
C THR A 43 8.31 7.26 -8.50
N ALA A 44 8.97 7.25 -9.67
CA ALA A 44 10.31 7.81 -9.84
C ALA A 44 10.34 9.32 -9.55
N LEU A 45 9.33 10.08 -10.01
CA LEU A 45 9.21 11.50 -9.73
C LEU A 45 9.05 11.77 -8.22
N VAL A 46 8.26 10.96 -7.52
CA VAL A 46 8.10 11.06 -6.06
C VAL A 46 9.41 10.74 -5.34
N LEU A 47 10.14 9.71 -5.77
CA LEU A 47 11.45 9.36 -5.19
C LEU A 47 12.47 10.49 -5.38
N VAL A 48 12.57 11.04 -6.60
CA VAL A 48 13.45 12.17 -6.89
C VAL A 48 13.04 13.41 -6.09
N GLY A 49 11.74 13.71 -6.03
CA GLY A 49 11.18 14.82 -5.26
C GLY A 49 11.47 14.67 -3.76
N GLY A 50 11.22 13.49 -3.19
CA GLY A 50 11.50 13.16 -1.80
C GLY A 50 12.99 13.23 -1.47
N TRP A 51 13.85 12.77 -2.38
CA TRP A 51 15.31 12.87 -2.20
C TRP A 51 15.80 14.31 -2.19
N ARG A 52 15.28 15.15 -3.10
CA ARG A 52 15.57 16.59 -3.16
C ARG A 52 15.03 17.32 -1.91
N LEU A 53 13.77 17.07 -1.55
CA LEU A 53 13.13 17.63 -0.36
C LEU A 53 13.93 17.31 0.90
N SER A 54 14.25 16.04 1.12
CA SER A 54 15.02 15.61 2.30
C SER A 54 16.44 16.19 2.31
N GLY A 55 17.02 16.51 1.15
CA GLY A 55 18.32 17.18 1.02
C GLY A 55 18.36 18.62 1.53
N ASN A 56 17.21 19.27 1.69
CA ASN A 56 17.08 20.58 2.34
C ASN A 56 17.26 20.49 3.87
N TYR A 57 17.06 19.31 4.45
CA TYR A 57 17.21 19.06 5.88
C TYR A 57 18.59 18.44 6.18
N LYS A 58 19.63 19.28 6.30
CA LYS A 58 21.05 18.88 6.45
C LYS A 58 21.36 17.97 7.64
N HIS A 59 20.42 17.84 8.56
CA HIS A 59 20.55 17.02 9.74
C HIS A 59 20.04 15.60 9.59
N LEU A 60 19.28 15.32 8.52
CA LEU A 60 18.79 13.98 8.25
C LEU A 60 19.94 13.12 7.77
N ALA A 61 20.17 12.01 8.47
CA ALA A 61 21.10 11.00 7.98
C ALA A 61 20.56 10.35 6.69
N THR A 62 21.43 9.77 5.86
CA THR A 62 21.03 9.10 4.62
C THR A 62 19.90 8.09 4.82
N LYS A 63 19.92 7.34 5.93
CA LYS A 63 18.84 6.39 6.27
C LYS A 63 17.49 7.09 6.49
N GLU A 64 17.47 8.23 7.18
CA GLU A 64 16.24 9.00 7.40
C GLU A 64 15.73 9.63 6.10
N ARG A 65 16.63 10.02 5.19
CA ARG A 65 16.27 10.49 3.85
C ARG A 65 15.64 9.37 3.00
N LEU A 66 16.16 8.15 3.09
CA LEU A 66 15.55 6.97 2.45
C LEU A 66 14.16 6.68 3.04
N LEU A 67 13.98 6.80 4.36
CA LEU A 67 12.67 6.67 5.00
C LEU A 67 11.69 7.75 4.52
N VAL A 68 12.13 9.00 4.36
CA VAL A 68 11.29 10.06 3.77
C VAL A 68 10.83 9.68 2.37
N CYS A 69 11.72 9.15 1.52
CA CYS A 69 11.36 8.70 0.18
C CYS A 69 10.37 7.52 0.21
N TRP A 70 10.63 6.52 1.05
CA TRP A 70 9.77 5.37 1.25
C TRP A 70 8.35 5.78 1.67
N PHE A 71 8.23 6.57 2.74
CA PHE A 71 6.92 6.99 3.25
C PHE A 71 6.21 7.96 2.30
N LEU A 72 6.91 8.77 1.51
CA LEU A 72 6.26 9.58 0.46
C LEU A 72 5.64 8.72 -0.64
N VAL A 73 6.38 7.74 -1.17
CA VAL A 73 5.86 6.82 -2.20
C VAL A 73 4.70 6.00 -1.64
N THR A 74 4.93 5.37 -0.49
CA THR A 74 3.97 4.49 0.15
C THR A 74 2.69 5.25 0.54
N GLY A 75 2.81 6.46 1.08
CA GLY A 75 1.67 7.29 1.43
C GLY A 75 0.82 7.67 0.22
N LEU A 76 1.44 7.90 -0.94
CA LEU A 76 0.71 8.18 -2.18
C LEU A 76 0.06 6.92 -2.77
N ILE A 77 0.72 5.77 -2.71
CA ILE A 77 0.12 4.49 -3.13
C ILE A 77 -1.12 4.23 -2.29
N HIS A 78 -0.99 4.27 -0.96
CA HIS A 78 -2.12 4.08 -0.06
C HIS A 78 -3.25 5.08 -0.32
N LEU A 79 -2.95 6.39 -0.28
CA LEU A 79 -4.03 7.38 -0.35
C LEU A 79 -4.67 7.45 -1.73
N VAL A 80 -3.89 7.38 -2.81
CA VAL A 80 -4.38 7.62 -4.18
C VAL A 80 -4.76 6.32 -4.88
N VAL A 81 -3.90 5.31 -4.85
CA VAL A 81 -4.14 4.06 -5.57
C VAL A 81 -5.14 3.21 -4.80
N GLU A 82 -4.86 2.90 -3.54
CA GLU A 82 -5.75 2.07 -2.71
C GLU A 82 -7.05 2.81 -2.35
N GLY A 83 -6.96 4.10 -2.05
CA GLY A 83 -8.15 4.95 -1.90
C GLY A 83 -9.08 4.91 -3.12
N ALA A 84 -8.54 4.82 -4.34
CA ALA A 84 -9.36 4.72 -5.54
C ALA A 84 -10.12 3.40 -5.65
N VAL A 85 -9.52 2.24 -5.33
CA VAL A 85 -10.28 0.96 -5.38
C VAL A 85 -11.30 0.86 -4.27
N VAL A 86 -11.01 1.45 -3.10
CA VAL A 86 -11.96 1.49 -1.99
C VAL A 86 -13.20 2.30 -2.38
N LEU A 87 -13.00 3.48 -2.98
CA LEU A 87 -14.07 4.41 -3.37
C LEU A 87 -14.77 4.02 -4.68
N ASN A 88 -14.08 3.36 -5.61
CA ASN A 88 -14.63 2.94 -6.90
C ASN A 88 -14.81 1.42 -6.97
N SER A 89 -15.93 0.93 -6.45
CA SER A 89 -16.28 -0.50 -6.47
C SER A 89 -16.49 -1.08 -7.88
N LYS A 90 -16.65 -0.23 -8.90
CA LYS A 90 -16.90 -0.63 -10.30
C LYS A 90 -15.77 -0.22 -11.24
N PHE A 91 -14.53 -0.10 -10.75
CA PHE A 91 -13.37 0.24 -11.58
C PHE A 91 -13.21 -0.67 -12.81
N TYR A 92 -13.59 -1.95 -12.70
CA TYR A 92 -13.53 -2.92 -13.80
C TYR A 92 -14.56 -2.66 -14.92
N ALA A 93 -15.57 -1.82 -14.68
CA ALA A 93 -16.58 -1.42 -15.66
C ALA A 93 -16.30 -0.03 -16.26
N ASP A 94 -15.24 0.64 -15.83
CA ASP A 94 -14.91 2.00 -16.26
C ASP A 94 -14.44 2.02 -17.73
N THR A 95 -15.05 2.87 -18.55
CA THR A 95 -14.72 3.07 -19.97
C THR A 95 -13.91 4.34 -20.23
N SER A 96 -13.71 5.18 -19.22
CA SER A 96 -13.14 6.53 -19.36
C SER A 96 -11.62 6.58 -19.57
N ARG A 97 -10.95 5.42 -19.63
CA ARG A 97 -9.48 5.30 -19.65
C ARG A 97 -8.83 5.95 -18.41
N ASN A 98 -9.55 6.03 -17.29
CA ASN A 98 -9.00 6.51 -16.02
C ASN A 98 -7.82 5.64 -15.60
N ILE A 99 -6.66 6.26 -15.38
CA ILE A 99 -5.43 5.52 -15.10
C ILE A 99 -5.51 4.67 -13.83
N LEU A 100 -6.23 5.12 -12.78
CA LEU A 100 -6.37 4.36 -11.54
C LEU A 100 -7.24 3.12 -11.75
N SER A 101 -8.34 3.27 -12.50
CA SER A 101 -9.17 2.11 -12.88
C SER A 101 -8.37 1.11 -13.72
N GLU A 102 -7.52 1.57 -14.63
CA GLU A 102 -6.70 0.71 -15.49
C GLU A 102 -5.58 -0.01 -14.72
N ILE A 103 -4.96 0.67 -13.73
CA ILE A 103 -4.03 0.04 -12.77
C ILE A 103 -4.74 -1.08 -12.01
N TRP A 104 -5.94 -0.83 -11.48
CA TRP A 104 -6.68 -1.84 -10.73
C TRP A 104 -7.19 -2.98 -11.61
N LYS A 105 -7.58 -2.72 -12.86
CA LYS A 105 -7.87 -3.79 -13.84
C LYS A 105 -6.64 -4.66 -14.11
N GLU A 106 -5.43 -4.08 -14.11
CA GLU A 106 -4.19 -4.85 -14.28
C GLU A 106 -3.91 -5.68 -13.03
N TYR A 107 -3.88 -5.03 -11.87
CA TYR A 107 -3.50 -5.67 -10.63
C TYR A 107 -4.51 -6.74 -10.19
N ALA A 108 -5.80 -6.56 -10.50
CA ALA A 108 -6.82 -7.58 -10.22
C ALA A 108 -6.62 -8.89 -11.01
N LYS A 109 -5.77 -8.91 -12.05
CA LYS A 109 -5.35 -10.15 -12.69
C LYS A 109 -4.41 -10.96 -11.78
N ALA A 110 -3.59 -10.29 -10.96
CA ALA A 110 -2.74 -10.94 -9.96
C ALA A 110 -3.56 -11.42 -8.76
N ASP A 111 -4.47 -10.59 -8.28
CA ASP A 111 -5.39 -10.94 -7.21
C ASP A 111 -6.81 -10.47 -7.53
N SER A 112 -7.66 -11.42 -7.91
CA SER A 112 -9.01 -11.13 -8.36
C SER A 112 -9.96 -10.72 -7.24
N ARG A 113 -9.54 -10.84 -5.97
CA ARG A 113 -10.29 -10.35 -4.81
C ARG A 113 -10.63 -8.86 -4.88
N TYR A 114 -9.82 -8.07 -5.57
CA TYR A 114 -10.13 -6.65 -5.81
C TYR A 114 -11.32 -6.45 -6.75
N ALA A 115 -11.37 -7.21 -7.86
CA ALA A 115 -12.49 -7.15 -8.80
C ALA A 115 -13.76 -7.76 -8.21
N THR A 116 -13.64 -8.84 -7.43
CA THR A 116 -14.77 -9.50 -6.76
C THR A 116 -15.17 -8.86 -5.43
N ARG A 117 -14.49 -7.76 -5.03
CA ARG A 117 -14.80 -7.00 -3.81
C ARG A 117 -14.77 -7.84 -2.53
N ASP A 118 -13.71 -8.62 -2.33
CA ASP A 118 -13.50 -9.39 -1.10
C ASP A 118 -13.54 -8.49 0.15
N ASP A 119 -14.34 -8.90 1.15
CA ASP A 119 -14.61 -8.09 2.34
C ASP A 119 -13.34 -7.76 3.13
N PHE A 120 -12.42 -8.71 3.25
CA PHE A 120 -11.18 -8.48 3.98
C PHE A 120 -10.27 -7.55 3.19
N VAL A 121 -9.98 -7.85 1.92
CA VAL A 121 -9.06 -7.06 1.09
C VAL A 121 -9.54 -5.61 1.04
N ILE A 122 -10.82 -5.37 0.72
CA ILE A 122 -11.32 -3.99 0.63
C ILE A 122 -11.33 -3.27 1.99
N SER A 123 -11.62 -3.98 3.10
CA SER A 123 -11.58 -3.36 4.44
C SER A 123 -10.16 -3.00 4.86
N MET A 124 -9.20 -3.89 4.59
CA MET A 124 -7.78 -3.64 4.82
C MET A 124 -7.31 -2.43 4.00
N GLU A 125 -7.65 -2.38 2.71
CA GLU A 125 -7.29 -1.26 1.83
C GLU A 125 -7.92 0.07 2.27
N ALA A 126 -9.09 0.04 2.92
CA ALA A 126 -9.68 1.25 3.50
C ALA A 126 -8.86 1.76 4.69
N VAL A 127 -8.33 0.85 5.52
CA VAL A 127 -7.44 1.19 6.64
C VAL A 127 -6.13 1.75 6.10
N THR A 128 -5.51 1.10 5.12
CA THR A 128 -4.27 1.59 4.51
C THR A 128 -4.49 2.96 3.87
N ALA A 129 -5.55 3.14 3.07
CA ALA A 129 -5.82 4.39 2.37
C ALA A 129 -6.11 5.56 3.31
N PHE A 130 -6.97 5.36 4.32
CA PHE A 130 -7.49 6.47 5.14
C PHE A 130 -6.81 6.65 6.49
N LEU A 131 -5.97 5.69 6.93
CA LEU A 131 -5.16 5.84 8.14
C LEU A 131 -3.67 5.80 7.81
N GLU A 132 -3.20 4.78 7.10
CA GLU A 132 -1.76 4.61 6.86
C GLU A 132 -1.21 5.58 5.81
N GLY A 133 -1.97 5.91 4.76
CA GLY A 133 -1.64 6.93 3.78
C GLY A 133 -1.38 8.30 4.42
N PRO A 134 -2.35 8.89 5.14
CA PRO A 134 -2.15 10.09 5.95
C PRO A 134 -1.03 9.94 6.99
N GLY A 135 -0.94 8.76 7.63
CA GLY A 135 0.10 8.43 8.59
C GLY A 135 1.52 8.51 8.00
N CYS A 136 1.71 8.07 6.76
CA CYS A 136 2.96 8.16 6.04
C CYS A 136 3.39 9.62 5.84
N PHE A 137 2.47 10.51 5.44
CA PHE A 137 2.77 11.94 5.32
C PHE A 137 3.06 12.59 6.68
N ALA A 138 2.34 12.20 7.72
CA ALA A 138 2.62 12.63 9.09
C ALA A 138 4.03 12.21 9.53
N ILE A 139 4.46 10.98 9.21
CA ILE A 139 5.82 10.50 9.47
C ILE A 139 6.86 11.35 8.73
N VAL A 140 6.65 11.65 7.45
CA VAL A 140 7.56 12.50 6.67
C VAL A 140 7.72 13.87 7.33
N TRP A 141 6.60 14.50 7.72
CA TRP A 141 6.61 15.76 8.46
C TRP A 141 7.36 15.63 9.80
N ALA A 142 7.13 14.54 10.53
CA ALA A 142 7.76 14.27 11.82
C ALA A 142 9.27 14.06 11.73
N LEU A 143 9.74 13.34 10.70
CA LEU A 143 11.15 13.09 10.43
C LEU A 143 11.85 14.41 10.09
N CYS A 144 11.34 15.15 9.10
CA CYS A 144 11.89 16.44 8.68
C CYS A 144 11.88 17.49 9.82
N GLY A 145 10.85 17.47 10.66
CA GLY A 145 10.69 18.37 11.80
C GLY A 145 11.31 17.87 13.12
N ARG A 146 12.02 16.73 13.12
CA ARG A 146 12.56 16.03 14.31
C ARG A 146 11.57 15.90 15.48
N LYS A 147 10.29 15.70 15.19
CA LYS A 147 9.25 15.57 16.22
C LYS A 147 9.54 14.35 17.10
N ALA A 148 9.34 14.47 18.42
CA ALA A 148 9.66 13.40 19.37
C ALA A 148 8.89 12.10 19.07
N TRP A 149 7.63 12.24 18.63
CA TRP A 149 6.74 11.12 18.32
C TRP A 149 7.03 10.43 16.98
N ARG A 150 7.98 10.92 16.16
CA ARG A 150 8.26 10.39 14.81
C ARG A 150 8.50 8.88 14.79
N TYR A 151 9.23 8.35 15.79
CA TYR A 151 9.53 6.92 15.86
C TYR A 151 8.29 6.10 16.24
N ALA A 152 7.42 6.64 17.12
CA ALA A 152 6.16 5.98 17.46
C ALA A 152 5.24 5.90 16.24
N ALA A 153 5.14 6.98 15.44
CA ALA A 153 4.38 6.94 14.20
C ALA A 153 4.95 5.94 13.18
N VAL A 154 6.28 5.88 13.02
CA VAL A 154 6.93 4.85 12.18
C VAL A 154 6.56 3.44 12.64
N VAL A 155 6.58 3.18 13.96
CA VAL A 155 6.16 1.88 14.50
C VAL A 155 4.70 1.58 14.17
N LEU A 156 3.79 2.52 14.42
CA LEU A 156 2.35 2.31 14.21
C LEU A 156 2.02 2.00 12.75
N VAL A 157 2.50 2.84 11.81
CA VAL A 157 2.22 2.66 10.38
C VAL A 157 2.92 1.42 9.83
N SER A 158 4.19 1.20 10.15
CA SER A 158 4.91 0.02 9.62
C SER A 158 4.42 -1.29 10.22
N LEU A 159 3.88 -1.30 11.44
CA LEU A 159 3.19 -2.48 11.99
C LEU A 159 1.86 -2.73 11.29
N GLY A 160 1.08 -1.69 11.01
CA GLY A 160 -0.16 -1.78 10.24
C GLY A 160 0.07 -2.40 8.86
N GLN A 161 1.03 -1.85 8.11
CA GLN A 161 1.44 -2.36 6.80
C GLN A 161 1.83 -3.84 6.84
N LEU A 162 2.71 -4.21 7.77
CA LEU A 162 3.17 -5.60 7.92
C LEU A 162 2.01 -6.53 8.30
N TYR A 163 1.16 -6.10 9.24
CA TYR A 163 0.03 -6.90 9.70
C TYR A 163 -1.02 -7.10 8.61
N GLY A 164 -1.38 -6.03 7.90
CA GLY A 164 -2.29 -6.08 6.77
C GLY A 164 -1.79 -7.03 5.69
N ASP A 165 -0.52 -6.92 5.31
CA ASP A 165 0.06 -7.74 4.24
C ASP A 165 0.22 -9.23 4.65
N VAL A 166 0.56 -9.51 5.91
CA VAL A 166 0.54 -10.90 6.44
C VAL A 166 -0.87 -11.49 6.35
N LEU A 167 -1.90 -10.73 6.70
CA LEU A 167 -3.29 -11.18 6.57
C LEU A 167 -3.75 -11.27 5.11
N TYR A 168 -3.27 -10.39 4.23
CA TYR A 168 -3.53 -10.42 2.79
C TYR A 168 -3.07 -11.74 2.17
N PHE A 169 -1.84 -12.17 2.48
CA PHE A 169 -1.34 -13.48 2.09
C PHE A 169 -2.08 -14.62 2.80
N GLY A 170 -2.29 -14.50 4.12
CA GLY A 170 -2.93 -15.55 4.93
C GLY A 170 -4.35 -15.86 4.46
N THR A 171 -5.15 -14.85 4.14
CA THR A 171 -6.50 -15.01 3.61
C THR A 171 -6.52 -15.66 2.23
N CYS A 172 -5.55 -15.35 1.37
CA CYS A 172 -5.40 -16.02 0.07
C CYS A 172 -5.02 -17.49 0.23
N LEU A 173 -4.09 -17.79 1.13
CA LEU A 173 -3.66 -19.15 1.45
C LEU A 173 -4.83 -19.99 2.00
N HIS A 174 -5.62 -19.43 2.93
CA HIS A 174 -6.79 -20.10 3.50
C HIS A 174 -7.94 -20.26 2.50
N GLY A 175 -8.17 -19.27 1.64
CA GLY A 175 -9.20 -19.30 0.59
C GLY A 175 -8.86 -20.19 -0.61
N GLY A 176 -7.58 -20.60 -0.70
CA GLY A 176 -7.02 -21.35 -1.82
C GLY A 176 -6.42 -20.42 -2.86
N VAL A 177 -5.09 -20.41 -2.98
CA VAL A 177 -4.34 -19.50 -3.85
C VAL A 177 -4.88 -19.45 -5.27
N THR A 178 -5.13 -20.62 -5.88
CA THR A 178 -5.63 -20.73 -7.27
C THR A 178 -7.06 -20.23 -7.47
N ARG A 179 -7.81 -19.97 -6.39
CA ARG A 179 -9.16 -19.39 -6.45
C ARG A 179 -9.13 -17.88 -6.71
N HIS A 180 -8.03 -17.22 -6.35
CA HIS A 180 -7.92 -15.77 -6.36
C HIS A 180 -6.84 -15.27 -7.31
N THR A 181 -5.80 -16.08 -7.54
CA THR A 181 -4.64 -15.65 -8.32
C THR A 181 -4.53 -16.41 -9.63
N ARG A 182 -4.08 -15.69 -10.65
CA ARG A 182 -3.64 -16.25 -11.92
C ARG A 182 -2.26 -16.92 -11.81
N PRO A 183 -2.02 -18.07 -12.47
CA PRO A 183 -0.78 -18.83 -12.31
C PRO A 183 0.41 -18.28 -13.11
N GLU A 184 0.20 -17.38 -14.08
CA GLU A 184 1.29 -16.87 -14.91
C GLU A 184 2.31 -16.09 -14.06
N PHE A 185 3.59 -16.23 -14.41
CA PHE A 185 4.70 -15.72 -13.61
C PHE A 185 4.58 -14.23 -13.25
N ILE A 186 4.16 -13.40 -14.21
CA ILE A 186 4.00 -11.96 -14.00
C ILE A 186 2.90 -11.64 -12.97
N TYR A 187 1.85 -12.44 -12.92
CA TYR A 187 0.71 -12.21 -12.03
C TYR A 187 0.98 -12.79 -10.65
N PHE A 188 1.38 -14.06 -10.57
CA PHE A 188 1.61 -14.69 -9.28
C PHE A 188 2.93 -14.27 -8.64
N TRP A 189 4.06 -14.48 -9.33
CA TRP A 189 5.36 -14.26 -8.70
C TRP A 189 5.74 -12.79 -8.64
N PHE A 190 5.54 -12.04 -9.73
CA PHE A 190 5.94 -10.64 -9.74
C PHE A 190 4.96 -9.76 -8.97
N TYR A 191 3.70 -9.65 -9.40
CA TYR A 191 2.74 -8.79 -8.69
C TYR A 191 2.33 -9.32 -7.33
N PHE A 192 1.84 -10.55 -7.24
CA PHE A 192 1.28 -11.03 -5.98
C PHE A 192 2.36 -11.32 -4.93
N VAL A 193 3.49 -11.95 -5.27
CA VAL A 193 4.54 -12.27 -4.28
C VAL A 193 5.57 -11.16 -4.11
N ILE A 194 6.25 -10.74 -5.18
CA ILE A 194 7.42 -9.83 -5.08
C ILE A 194 7.00 -8.42 -4.68
N ILE A 195 6.00 -7.83 -5.33
CA ILE A 195 5.59 -6.45 -5.03
C ILE A 195 5.05 -6.34 -3.60
N ASN A 196 4.11 -7.21 -3.21
CA ASN A 196 3.62 -7.22 -1.82
C ASN A 196 4.74 -7.54 -0.82
N GLY A 197 5.66 -8.46 -1.16
CA GLY A 197 6.83 -8.75 -0.33
C GLY A 197 7.69 -7.52 0.05
N VAL A 198 7.63 -6.42 -0.71
CA VAL A 198 8.24 -5.14 -0.33
C VAL A 198 7.60 -4.56 0.95
N TRP A 199 6.28 -4.67 1.09
CA TRP A 199 5.51 -4.27 2.28
C TRP A 199 5.66 -5.22 3.47
N ILE A 200 6.26 -6.41 3.29
CA ILE A 200 6.81 -7.19 4.41
C ILE A 200 8.18 -6.66 4.82
N VAL A 201 9.11 -6.58 3.87
CA VAL A 201 10.54 -6.39 4.17
C VAL A 201 10.85 -4.96 4.65
N ILE A 202 10.36 -3.94 3.93
CA ILE A 202 10.70 -2.55 4.23
C ILE A 202 10.04 -2.08 5.54
N PRO A 203 8.73 -2.30 5.77
CA PRO A 203 8.11 -1.97 7.05
C PRO A 203 8.74 -2.70 8.24
N THR A 204 9.16 -3.96 8.08
CA THR A 204 9.93 -4.67 9.13
C THR A 204 11.25 -3.97 9.45
N ALA A 205 12.00 -3.52 8.44
CA ALA A 205 13.24 -2.77 8.65
C ALA A 205 12.97 -1.42 9.35
N CYS A 206 11.90 -0.72 8.97
CA CYS A 206 11.45 0.52 9.60
C CYS A 206 11.08 0.32 11.08
N LEU A 207 10.34 -0.75 11.39
CA LEU A 207 9.97 -1.15 12.76
C LEU A 207 11.22 -1.38 13.62
N VAL A 208 12.13 -2.24 13.17
CA VAL A 208 13.36 -2.56 13.91
C VAL A 208 14.18 -1.30 14.14
N TRP A 209 14.29 -0.43 13.14
CA TRP A 209 15.00 0.85 13.28
C TRP A 209 14.35 1.77 14.32
N ALA A 210 13.03 1.98 14.23
CA ALA A 210 12.32 2.89 15.13
C ALA A 210 12.31 2.39 16.57
N ILE A 211 12.09 1.09 16.78
CA ILE A 211 12.14 0.45 18.11
C ILE A 211 13.53 0.61 18.73
N LYS A 212 14.61 0.39 17.96
CA LYS A 212 15.99 0.62 18.46
C LYS A 212 16.20 2.07 18.89
N ARG A 213 15.64 3.04 18.17
CA ARG A 213 15.73 4.47 18.53
C ARG A 213 14.95 4.79 19.80
N ILE A 214 13.75 4.23 19.96
CA ILE A 214 12.94 4.38 21.16
C ILE A 214 13.67 3.77 22.37
N ASN A 215 14.13 2.52 22.26
CA ASN A 215 14.82 1.82 23.34
C ASN A 215 16.09 2.56 23.78
N ALA A 216 16.88 3.07 22.84
CA ALA A 216 18.07 3.86 23.16
C ALA A 216 17.72 5.19 23.88
N ALA A 217 16.59 5.81 23.54
CA ALA A 217 16.14 7.02 24.22
C ALA A 217 15.65 6.73 25.65
N VAL A 218 14.91 5.65 25.85
CA VAL A 218 14.43 5.19 27.16
C VAL A 218 15.61 4.82 28.06
N ALA A 219 16.53 3.98 27.59
CA ALA A 219 17.73 3.60 28.37
C ALA A 219 18.56 4.81 28.81
N LYS A 220 18.66 5.85 27.97
CA LYS A 220 19.34 7.11 28.32
C LYS A 220 18.58 7.92 29.38
N ALA A 221 17.25 7.86 29.39
CA ALA A 221 16.43 8.52 30.40
C ALA A 221 16.55 7.81 31.75
N ASP A 222 16.51 6.48 31.75
CA ASP A 222 16.63 5.65 32.96
C ASP A 222 18.02 5.73 33.59
N GLY A 223 19.07 5.86 32.76
CA GLY A 223 20.47 5.95 33.21
C GLY A 223 20.91 7.32 33.75
N LYS A 224 20.04 8.33 33.81
CA LYS A 224 20.38 9.62 34.45
C LYS A 224 20.03 9.59 35.95
N PRO A 225 20.99 9.67 36.88
CA PRO A 225 20.65 9.84 38.30
C PRO A 225 19.91 11.17 38.50
N ALA A 226 18.90 11.17 39.38
CA ALA A 226 18.10 12.33 39.72
C ALA A 226 19.01 13.55 40.01
N ALA A 227 18.72 14.67 39.36
CA ALA A 227 19.45 15.92 39.60
C ALA A 227 19.48 16.20 41.11
N LYS A 228 20.70 16.20 41.70
CA LYS A 228 20.90 16.56 43.10
C LYS A 228 20.16 17.87 43.36
N LYS A 229 19.17 17.84 44.25
CA LYS A 229 18.55 19.04 44.83
C LYS A 229 19.69 19.98 45.22
N ARG A 230 19.69 21.20 44.68
CA ARG A 230 20.50 22.29 45.21
C ARG A 230 20.10 22.47 46.68
N ALA A 231 20.99 22.08 47.59
CA ALA A 231 20.92 22.57 48.96
C ALA A 231 21.46 23.99 48.94
N LEU A 232 20.66 24.91 49.50
CA LEU A 232 20.99 26.30 49.80
C LEU A 232 22.21 26.39 50.72
#